data_AF-A0A423PIS5-F1
#
_entry.id   AF-A0A423PIS5-F1
#
_cell.length_a   1.000
_cell.length_b   1.000
_cell.length_c   1.000
_cell.angle_alpha   90.00
_cell.angle_beta   90.00
_cell.angle_gamma   90.00
#
_symmetry.space_group_name_H-M   'P 1'
#
loop_
_entity.id
_entity.type
_entity.pdbx_description
1 polymer ?
#
loop_
_entity_poly.entity_id
_entity_poly.type
_entity_poly.pdbx_seq_one_letter_code
_entity_poly.pdbx_strand_id
1 'polypeptide(L)' 'MSQDELTIAAGVRDACIDAALAGYEDASISGLCGEGALEVAISAIRRLNLTETLESLAESDEKTEQPSASQR' A
#
# COMPACT_ATOMS: atom_id res chain seq x y z
N MET A 1 16.54 -15.00 3.59
CA MET A 1 15.37 -14.16 3.93
C MET A 1 14.26 -15.08 4.39
N SER A 2 13.57 -14.75 5.47
CA SER A 2 12.42 -15.50 5.96
C SER A 2 11.18 -15.24 5.11
N GLN A 3 10.17 -16.10 5.24
CA GLN A 3 8.88 -15.90 4.57
C GLN A 3 8.19 -14.61 5.07
N ASP A 4 8.34 -14.29 6.35
CA ASP A 4 7.78 -13.08 6.95
C ASP A 4 8.43 -11.82 6.37
N GLU A 5 9.76 -11.82 6.19
CA GLU A 5 10.48 -10.73 5.53
C GLU A 5 10.01 -10.52 4.08
N LEU A 6 9.75 -11.59 3.34
CA LEU A 6 9.24 -11.52 1.96
C LEU A 6 7.80 -10.99 1.91
N THR A 7 6.97 -11.36 2.88
CA THR A 7 5.58 -10.92 2.98
C THR A 7 5.52 -9.43 3.30
N ILE A 8 6.31 -8.97 4.27
CA ILE A 8 6.46 -7.54 4.60
C ILE A 8 6.97 -6.76 3.39
N ALA A 9 8.03 -7.24 2.72
CA ALA A 9 8.57 -6.56 1.55
C ALA A 9 7.57 -6.50 0.38
N ALA A 10 6.73 -7.51 0.22
CA ALA A 10 5.64 -7.50 -0.75
C ALA A 10 4.59 -6.44 -0.40
N GLY A 11 4.15 -6.40 0.86
CA GLY A 11 3.18 -5.40 1.32
C GLY A 11 3.68 -3.96 1.18
N VAL A 12 4.95 -3.70 1.50
CA VAL A 12 5.56 -2.37 1.30
C VAL A 12 5.59 -1.99 -0.18
N ARG A 13 5.92 -2.95 -1.07
CA ARG A 13 5.91 -2.72 -2.52
C ARG A 13 4.51 -2.37 -3.01
N ASP A 14 3.50 -3.09 -2.56
CA ASP A 14 2.12 -2.87 -2.99
C ASP A 14 1.62 -1.50 -2.49
N ALA A 15 1.93 -1.12 -1.24
CA ALA A 15 1.64 0.21 -0.71
C ALA A 15 2.32 1.35 -1.50
N CYS A 16 3.54 1.12 -2.00
CA CYS A 16 4.22 2.09 -2.87
C CYS A 16 3.51 2.22 -4.23
N ILE A 17 3.05 1.12 -4.81
CA ILE A 17 2.32 1.11 -6.08
C ILE A 17 0.99 1.86 -5.92
N ASP A 18 0.25 1.57 -4.85
CA ASP A 18 -1.03 2.22 -4.57
C ASP A 18 -0.87 3.73 -4.37
N ALA A 19 0.14 4.15 -3.61
CA ALA A 19 0.45 5.57 -3.42
C ALA A 19 0.81 6.27 -4.75
N ALA A 20 1.57 5.59 -5.63
CA ALA A 20 1.94 6.12 -6.93
C ALA A 20 0.72 6.30 -7.84
N LEU A 21 -0.14 5.28 -7.91
CA LEU A 21 -1.37 5.30 -8.71
C LEU A 21 -2.30 6.41 -8.24
N ALA A 22 -2.59 6.47 -6.93
CA ALA A 22 -3.45 7.49 -6.35
C ALA A 22 -2.91 8.91 -6.61
N GLY A 23 -1.59 9.13 -6.43
CA GLY A 23 -0.97 10.42 -6.71
C GLY A 23 -1.02 10.83 -8.19
N TYR A 24 -0.81 9.87 -9.10
CA TYR A 24 -0.90 10.12 -10.53
C TYR A 24 -2.33 10.46 -10.98
N GLU A 25 -3.31 9.70 -10.49
CA GLU A 25 -4.72 9.89 -10.80
C GLU A 25 -5.23 11.24 -10.30
N ASP A 26 -4.96 11.60 -9.05
CA ASP A 26 -5.34 12.89 -8.46
C ASP A 26 -4.73 14.08 -9.25
N ALA A 27 -3.44 13.98 -9.59
CA ALA A 27 -2.76 14.98 -10.39
C ALA A 27 -3.33 15.10 -11.81
N SER A 28 -3.66 13.98 -12.44
CA SER A 28 -4.26 13.93 -13.78
C SER A 28 -5.64 14.55 -13.80
N ILE A 29 -6.48 14.23 -12.79
CA ILE A 29 -7.80 14.84 -12.60
C ILE A 29 -7.69 16.35 -12.35
N SER A 30 -6.63 16.77 -11.65
CA SER A 30 -6.31 18.18 -11.41
C SER A 30 -5.76 18.93 -12.64
N GLY A 31 -5.63 18.25 -13.78
CA GLY A 31 -5.24 18.86 -15.06
C GLY A 31 -3.73 18.99 -15.28
N LEU A 32 -2.90 18.30 -14.50
CA LEU A 32 -1.46 18.25 -14.76
C LEU A 32 -1.16 17.46 -16.03
N CYS A 33 -0.07 17.84 -16.72
CA CYS A 33 0.47 17.03 -17.80
C CYS A 33 1.05 15.71 -17.26
N GLY A 34 1.35 14.76 -18.15
CA GLY A 34 1.85 13.44 -17.75
C GLY A 34 3.13 13.48 -16.90
N GLU A 35 4.05 14.41 -17.18
CA GLU A 35 5.27 14.61 -16.39
C GLU A 35 4.95 15.18 -14.99
N GLY A 36 4.06 16.16 -14.92
CA GLY A 36 3.61 16.71 -13.63
C GLY A 36 2.87 15.67 -12.78
N ALA A 37 2.03 14.84 -13.39
CA ALA A 37 1.36 13.73 -12.70
C ALA A 37 2.37 12.68 -12.21
N LEU A 38 3.43 12.40 -12.99
CA LEU A 38 4.52 11.52 -12.56
C LEU A 38 5.29 12.08 -11.36
N GLU A 39 5.59 13.38 -11.33
CA GLU A 39 6.26 14.02 -10.18
C GLU A 39 5.43 13.92 -8.90
N VAL A 40 4.10 14.07 -9.00
CA VAL A 40 3.18 13.89 -7.87
C VAL A 40 3.14 12.44 -7.41
N ALA A 41 3.10 11.48 -8.33
CA ALA A 41 3.16 10.05 -8.00
C ALA A 41 4.44 9.70 -7.23
N ILE A 42 5.61 10.15 -7.69
CA ILE A 42 6.89 9.96 -6.97
C ILE A 42 6.84 10.63 -5.60
N SER A 43 6.27 11.84 -5.52
CA SER A 43 6.12 12.55 -4.25
C SER A 43 5.16 11.86 -3.29
N ALA A 44 4.16 11.11 -3.78
CA ALA A 44 3.28 10.29 -2.97
C ALA A 44 4.03 9.10 -2.37
N ILE A 45 4.82 8.37 -3.18
CA ILE A 45 5.69 7.29 -2.69
C ILE A 45 6.64 7.81 -1.59
N ARG A 46 7.28 8.97 -1.81
CA ARG A 46 8.21 9.57 -0.84
C ARG A 46 7.56 9.98 0.49
N ARG A 47 6.23 10.19 0.49
CA ARG A 47 5.46 10.57 1.67
C ARG A 47 4.81 9.38 2.37
N LEU A 48 4.95 8.17 1.83
CA LEU A 48 4.39 6.96 2.43
C LEU A 48 4.94 6.77 3.85
N ASN A 49 4.04 6.64 4.83
CA ASN A 49 4.43 6.38 6.21
C ASN A 49 4.67 4.88 6.40
N LEU A 50 5.95 4.48 6.41
CA LEU A 50 6.33 3.08 6.55
C LEU A 50 5.92 2.48 7.90
N THR A 51 5.87 3.26 8.97
CA THR A 51 5.44 2.76 10.28
C THR A 51 3.97 2.35 10.25
N GLU A 52 3.09 3.25 9.79
CA GLU A 52 1.66 2.95 9.63
C GLU A 52 1.43 1.81 8.63
N THR A 53 2.24 1.75 7.57
CA THR A 53 2.17 0.67 6.57
C THR A 53 2.49 -0.69 7.20
N LEU A 54 3.55 -0.76 8.02
CA LEU A 54 3.93 -2.00 8.70
C LEU A 54 2.90 -2.43 9.75
N GLU A 55 2.31 -1.48 10.48
CA GLU A 55 1.22 -1.75 11.42
C GLU A 55 0.00 -2.32 10.70
N SER A 56 -0.42 -1.71 9.57
CA SER A 56 -1.55 -2.19 8.77
C SER A 56 -1.32 -3.59 8.19
N LEU A 57 -0.08 -3.94 7.84
CA LEU A 57 0.26 -5.27 7.35
C LEU A 57 0.17 -6.32 8.48
N ALA A 58 0.65 -5.98 9.68
CA ALA A 58 0.54 -6.84 10.85
C ALA A 58 -0.92 -7.13 11.25
N GLU A 59 -1.81 -6.13 11.11
CA GLU A 59 -3.25 -6.28 11.37
C GLU A 59 -3.99 -7.10 10.32
N SER A 60 -3.47 -7.15 9.08
CA SER A 60 -4.10 -7.86 7.97
C SER A 60 -3.89 -9.38 8.06
N ASP A 61 -2.80 -9.83 8.70
CA ASP A 61 -2.54 -11.24 8.97
C ASP A 61 -3.46 -11.81 10.07
N GLU A 62 -3.84 -11.00 11.07
CA GLU A 62 -4.68 -11.46 12.21
C GLU A 62 -6.13 -11.79 11.81
N LYS A 63 -6.63 -11.23 10.70
CA LYS A 63 -8.03 -11.40 10.27
C LYS A 63 -8.32 -12.71 9.53
N THR A 64 -7.32 -13.55 9.27
CA THR A 64 -7.54 -14.86 8.62
C THR A 64 -7.97 -15.97 9.59
N GLU A 65 -7.81 -15.78 10.91
CA GLU A 65 -8.14 -16.79 11.92
C GLU A 65 -9.54 -16.59 12.55
N GLN A 66 -10.58 -16.33 11.74
CA GLN A 66 -11.95 -16.52 12.21
C GLN A 66 -12.38 -17.99 11.99
N PRO A 67 -12.45 -18.84 13.04
CA PRO A 67 -13.05 -20.15 12.89
C PRO A 67 -14.52 -19.97 12.58
N SER A 68 -14.93 -20.53 11.43
CA SER A 68 -16.30 -20.87 11.09
C SER A 68 -16.90 -21.77 12.18
N ALA A 69 -17.39 -21.19 13.26
CA ALA A 69 -18.23 -21.85 14.23
C ALA A 69 -19.68 -21.82 13.72
N SER A 70 -19.95 -22.61 12.67
CA SER A 70 -21.28 -23.16 12.42
C SER A 70 -21.25 -24.62 12.84
N GLN A 71 -21.44 -24.85 14.15
CA GLN A 71 -21.76 -26.16 14.69
C GLN A 71 -23.13 -26.09 15.37
N ARG A 72 -24.09 -26.74 14.70
CA ARG A 72 -25.47 -27.12 15.08
C ARG A 72 -26.57 -26.09 14.91
#